data_AF-A0AAV0P187-F1
#
_entry.id   AF-A0AAV0P187-F1
#
_cell.length_a   1.000
_cell.length_b   1.000
_cell.length_c   1.000
_cell.angle_alpha   90.00
_cell.angle_beta   90.00
_cell.angle_gamma   90.00
#
_symmetry.space_group_name_H-M   'P 1'
#
loop_
_entity.id
_entity.type
_entity.pdbx_description
1 polymer ?
#
loop_
_entity_poly.entity_id
_entity_poly.type
_entity_poly.pdbx_seq_one_letter_code
_entity_poly.pdbx_strand_id
1 'polypeptide(L)'
;NKITKRITTWQAKTLSYAGRIQLISSVITSVFQYWMAVFLLPMRVLKSIEEVCNKFLWGVGVNGRKRAPVSWSRVAMPKMEGGLGIRDFKTWNKACVLRHLWNLLAKAGSLWVAWIQKYRIKGNDLWGIAANSVSSWVWKKVLKCREVAHDHVTGTGSSLTWDGKKLVKYSVKTVWNSIRIPSSSVDWFSVLWGGRISQIGVPI
;
A
#
# COMPACT_ATOMS: atom_id res chain seq x y z
N ASN A 1 7.91 4.96 19.64
CA ASN A 1 7.11 5.05 18.39
C ASN A 1 6.84 6.50 17.99
N LYS A 2 7.49 7.01 16.94
CA LYS A 2 7.33 8.41 16.46
C LYS A 2 5.91 8.74 16.00
N ILE A 3 5.20 7.78 15.41
CA ILE A 3 3.84 7.95 14.88
C ILE A 3 2.82 8.07 16.01
N THR A 4 2.92 7.17 17.00
CA THR A 4 2.14 7.27 18.23
C THR A 4 2.33 8.63 18.90
N LYS A 5 3.58 9.11 19.01
CA LYS A 5 3.85 10.45 19.58
C LYS A 5 3.16 11.58 18.81
N ARG A 6 3.26 11.58 17.46
CA ARG A 6 2.56 12.58 16.61
C ARG A 6 1.04 12.54 16.82
N ILE A 7 0.47 11.34 16.82
CA ILE A 7 -0.97 11.13 17.01
C ILE A 7 -1.42 11.59 18.40
N THR A 8 -0.67 11.27 19.46
CA THR A 8 -0.95 11.75 20.82
C THR A 8 -0.88 13.27 20.90
N THR A 9 0.11 13.91 20.27
CA THR A 9 0.23 15.37 20.23
C THR A 9 -0.93 16.02 19.47
N TRP A 10 -1.37 15.44 18.36
CA TRP A 10 -2.54 15.94 17.62
C TRP A 10 -3.85 15.69 18.35
N GLN A 11 -3.96 14.57 19.07
CA GLN A 11 -5.13 14.24 19.86
C GLN A 11 -5.33 15.22 21.02
N ALA A 12 -4.25 15.75 21.59
CA ALA A 12 -4.33 16.82 22.59
C ALA A 12 -4.87 18.14 22.02
N LYS A 13 -4.87 18.31 20.70
CA LYS A 13 -5.50 19.42 20.01
C LYS A 13 -6.93 19.03 19.64
N THR A 14 -7.90 19.89 19.93
CA THR A 14 -9.31 19.67 19.58
C THR A 14 -9.52 19.71 18.05
N LEU A 15 -9.29 18.58 17.38
CA LEU A 15 -9.41 18.46 15.93
C LEU A 15 -10.79 17.96 15.51
N SER A 16 -11.33 18.58 14.46
CA SER A 16 -12.51 18.09 13.74
C SER A 16 -12.24 16.74 13.07
N TYR A 17 -13.31 16.00 12.74
CA TYR A 17 -13.21 14.72 12.04
C TYR A 17 -12.46 14.86 10.70
N ALA A 18 -12.80 15.88 9.91
CA ALA A 18 -12.12 16.18 8.65
C ALA A 18 -10.63 16.49 8.85
N GLY A 19 -10.27 17.25 9.90
CA GLY A 19 -8.88 17.55 10.24
C GLY A 19 -8.06 16.30 10.57
N ARG A 20 -8.67 15.32 11.27
CA ARG A 20 -8.02 14.04 11.56
C ARG A 20 -7.78 13.21 10.30
N ILE A 21 -8.77 13.15 9.40
CA ILE A 21 -8.61 12.49 8.08
C ILE A 21 -7.43 13.11 7.33
N GLN A 22 -7.39 14.45 7.26
CA GLN A 22 -6.36 15.15 6.52
C GLN A 22 -4.95 14.88 7.08
N LEU A 23 -4.78 14.84 8.40
CA LEU A 23 -3.49 14.49 9.02
C LEU A 23 -3.07 13.04 8.75
N ILE A 24 -4.03 12.10 8.76
CA ILE A 24 -3.74 10.70 8.39
C ILE A 24 -3.31 10.62 6.92
N SER A 25 -4.06 11.27 6.03
CA SER A 25 -3.80 11.24 4.58
C SER A 25 -2.48 11.92 4.20
N SER A 26 -2.19 13.08 4.78
CA SER A 26 -1.00 13.86 4.42
C SER A 26 0.27 13.38 5.12
N VAL A 27 0.24 13.26 6.45
CA VAL A 27 1.45 13.02 7.25
C VAL A 27 1.71 11.54 7.42
N ILE A 28 0.72 10.82 7.93
CA ILE A 28 0.89 9.41 8.31
C ILE A 28 1.13 8.54 7.08
N THR A 29 0.31 8.73 6.04
CA THR A 29 0.46 7.99 4.78
C THR A 29 1.81 8.26 4.11
N SER A 30 2.31 9.49 4.08
CA SER A 30 3.62 9.82 3.51
C SER A 30 4.77 9.13 4.25
N VAL A 31 4.73 9.14 5.60
CA VAL A 31 5.72 8.42 6.41
C VAL A 31 5.70 6.93 6.09
N PHE A 32 4.52 6.31 6.00
CA PHE A 32 4.45 4.88 5.70
C PHE A 32 4.83 4.53 4.28
N GLN A 33 4.50 5.36 3.31
CA GLN A 33 4.92 5.15 1.92
C GLN A 33 6.44 5.14 1.80
N TYR A 34 7.14 6.03 2.50
CA TYR A 34 8.59 6.00 2.57
C TYR A 34 9.09 4.67 3.12
N TRP A 35 8.59 4.24 4.29
CA TRP A 35 9.03 2.98 4.91
C TRP A 35 8.69 1.74 4.08
N MET A 36 7.50 1.68 3.47
CA MET A 36 7.09 0.58 2.59
C MET A 36 7.89 0.53 1.29
N ALA A 37 8.35 1.67 0.79
CA ALA A 37 9.17 1.74 -0.40
C ALA A 37 10.60 1.21 -0.14
N VAL A 38 11.12 1.37 1.07
CA VAL A 38 12.47 0.91 1.44
C VAL A 38 12.45 -0.51 2.02
N PHE A 39 11.44 -0.82 2.84
CA PHE A 39 11.34 -2.07 3.59
C PHE A 39 10.00 -2.75 3.32
N LEU A 40 10.03 -4.07 3.26
CA LEU A 40 8.81 -4.87 3.30
C LEU A 40 8.27 -4.83 4.74
N LEU A 41 7.16 -4.16 4.98
CA LEU A 41 6.62 -4.05 6.35
C LEU A 41 5.90 -5.35 6.75
N PRO A 42 6.18 -5.92 7.96
CA PRO A 42 5.44 -7.06 8.47
C PRO A 42 3.97 -6.73 8.72
N MET A 43 3.10 -7.72 8.52
CA MET A 43 1.65 -7.56 8.71
C MET A 43 1.26 -7.11 10.13
N ARG A 44 2.02 -7.52 11.15
CA ARG A 44 1.80 -7.09 12.54
C ARG A 44 1.99 -5.57 12.71
N VAL A 45 3.01 -5.02 12.06
CA VAL A 45 3.30 -3.58 12.07
C VAL A 45 2.17 -2.84 11.37
N LEU A 46 1.78 -3.27 10.16
CA LEU A 46 0.66 -2.69 9.42
C LEU A 46 -0.64 -2.69 10.24
N LYS A 47 -0.99 -3.80 10.89
CA LYS A 47 -2.18 -3.89 11.75
C LYS A 47 -2.12 -2.93 12.94
N SER A 48 -0.97 -2.84 13.62
CA SER A 48 -0.79 -1.92 14.74
C SER A 48 -0.97 -0.47 14.30
N ILE A 49 -0.45 -0.12 13.12
CA ILE A 49 -0.61 1.19 12.52
C ILE A 49 -2.08 1.51 12.22
N GLU A 50 -2.77 0.60 11.53
CA GLU A 50 -4.20 0.74 11.22
C GLU A 50 -5.00 0.96 12.49
N GLU A 51 -4.72 0.19 13.55
CA GLU A 51 -5.41 0.32 14.84
C GLU A 51 -5.23 1.72 15.44
N VAL A 52 -3.99 2.22 15.49
CA VAL A 52 -3.71 3.56 16.02
C VAL A 52 -4.38 4.65 15.17
N CYS A 53 -4.34 4.52 13.83
CA CYS A 53 -5.00 5.49 12.94
C CYS A 53 -6.52 5.45 13.10
N ASN A 54 -7.10 4.26 13.25
CA ASN A 54 -8.55 4.10 13.42
C ASN A 54 -9.00 4.70 14.76
N LYS A 55 -8.29 4.42 15.86
CA LYS A 55 -8.58 5.04 17.17
C LYS A 55 -8.46 6.55 17.16
N PHE A 56 -7.47 7.08 16.45
CA PHE A 56 -7.29 8.53 16.28
C PHE A 56 -8.45 9.14 15.51
N LEU A 57 -8.82 8.56 14.37
CA LEU A 57 -9.91 9.04 13.52
C LEU A 57 -11.21 9.22 14.32
N TRP A 58 -11.59 8.22 15.10
CA TRP A 58 -12.83 8.20 15.89
C TRP A 58 -12.72 8.88 17.27
N GLY A 59 -11.58 9.50 17.61
CA GLY A 59 -11.44 10.29 18.84
C GLY A 59 -11.42 9.48 20.13
N VAL A 60 -11.25 8.17 20.03
CA VAL A 60 -11.14 7.26 21.19
C VAL A 60 -9.78 7.44 21.88
N GLY A 61 -8.78 7.87 21.11
CA GLY A 61 -7.42 8.03 21.57
C GLY A 61 -6.59 6.76 21.54
N VAL A 62 -5.26 6.91 21.52
CA VAL A 62 -4.33 5.78 21.30
C VAL A 62 -4.53 4.65 22.32
N ASN A 63 -4.77 5.01 23.59
CA ASN A 63 -4.96 4.07 24.71
C ASN A 63 -6.44 3.82 25.04
N GLY A 64 -7.38 4.40 24.27
CA GLY A 64 -8.80 4.22 24.55
C GLY A 64 -9.24 2.79 24.27
N ARG A 65 -10.09 2.26 25.16
CA ARG A 65 -10.63 0.89 25.09
C ARG A 65 -11.83 0.76 24.15
N LYS A 66 -12.43 1.88 23.71
CA LYS A 66 -13.58 1.85 22.80
C LYS A 66 -13.16 1.36 21.41
N ARG A 67 -14.00 0.53 20.79
CA ARG A 67 -13.76 0.08 19.41
C ARG A 67 -14.17 1.18 18.44
N ALA A 68 -13.46 1.27 17.32
CA ALA A 68 -13.87 2.11 16.20
C ALA A 68 -15.21 1.58 15.64
N PRO A 69 -16.17 2.47 15.33
CA PRO A 69 -17.48 2.07 14.79
C PRO A 69 -17.39 1.48 13.39
N VAL A 70 -16.36 1.83 12.61
CA VAL A 70 -16.17 1.33 11.23
C VAL A 70 -14.81 0.65 11.12
N SER A 71 -14.78 -0.47 10.39
CA SER A 71 -13.54 -1.18 10.09
C SER A 71 -12.60 -0.34 9.24
N TRP A 72 -11.29 -0.48 9.46
CA TRP A 72 -10.29 0.24 8.67
C TRP A 72 -10.37 -0.10 7.18
N SER A 73 -10.72 -1.35 6.83
CA SER A 73 -10.88 -1.78 5.44
C SER A 73 -11.94 -0.97 4.70
N ARG A 74 -13.05 -0.63 5.35
CA ARG A 74 -14.12 0.20 4.77
C ARG A 74 -13.73 1.67 4.73
N VAL A 75 -13.04 2.16 5.76
CA VAL A 75 -12.51 3.53 5.82
C VAL A 75 -11.48 3.79 4.71
N ALA A 76 -10.61 2.82 4.43
CA ALA A 76 -9.51 2.94 3.47
C ALA A 76 -9.91 2.65 2.01
N MET A 77 -11.21 2.54 1.70
CA MET A 77 -11.68 2.46 0.33
C MET A 77 -11.60 3.82 -0.37
N PRO A 78 -11.51 3.86 -1.71
CA PRO A 78 -11.68 5.08 -2.48
C PRO A 78 -12.98 5.80 -2.12
N LYS A 79 -13.00 7.13 -2.24
CA LYS A 79 -14.21 7.93 -1.98
C LYS A 79 -15.38 7.53 -2.90
N MET A 80 -15.07 7.20 -4.16
CA MET A 80 -16.04 6.68 -5.14
C MET A 80 -16.74 5.41 -4.68
N GLU A 81 -16.08 4.62 -3.84
CA GLU A 81 -16.58 3.35 -3.31
C GLU A 81 -17.14 3.50 -1.88
N GLY A 82 -17.35 4.74 -1.42
CA GLY A 82 -17.92 5.06 -0.12
C GLY A 82 -16.93 5.03 1.06
N GLY A 83 -15.62 4.99 0.79
CA GLY A 83 -14.59 5.17 1.81
C GLY A 83 -14.16 6.62 2.00
N LEU A 84 -13.12 6.85 2.81
CA LEU A 84 -12.58 8.19 3.08
C LEU A 84 -11.43 8.59 2.12
N GLY A 85 -11.04 7.71 1.20
CA GLY A 85 -9.91 7.92 0.30
C GLY A 85 -8.54 7.83 0.98
N ILE A 86 -8.48 7.27 2.18
CA ILE A 86 -7.22 6.93 2.85
C ILE A 86 -6.68 5.65 2.20
N ARG A 87 -5.36 5.54 2.00
CA ARG A 87 -4.78 4.35 1.35
C ARG A 87 -4.78 3.15 2.29
N ASP A 88 -5.20 1.99 1.79
CA ASP A 88 -5.03 0.72 2.51
C ASP A 88 -3.55 0.32 2.57
N PHE A 89 -2.97 0.38 3.77
CA PHE A 89 -1.56 0.10 3.99
C PHE A 89 -1.18 -1.34 3.64
N LYS A 90 -2.10 -2.31 3.74
CA LYS A 90 -1.82 -3.71 3.43
C LYS A 90 -1.62 -3.91 1.94
N THR A 91 -2.60 -3.48 1.14
CA THR A 91 -2.55 -3.64 -0.32
C THR A 91 -1.49 -2.73 -0.92
N TRP A 92 -1.28 -1.54 -0.34
CA TRP A 92 -0.18 -0.66 -0.74
C TRP A 92 1.20 -1.29 -0.50
N ASN A 93 1.43 -1.91 0.67
CA ASN A 93 2.68 -2.61 0.95
C ASN A 93 2.90 -3.77 -0.02
N LYS A 94 1.85 -4.52 -0.40
CA LYS A 94 1.94 -5.55 -1.45
C LYS A 94 2.38 -4.95 -2.79
N ALA A 95 1.78 -3.84 -3.22
CA ALA A 95 2.18 -3.14 -4.44
C ALA A 95 3.63 -2.63 -4.37
N CYS A 96 4.13 -2.23 -3.20
CA CYS A 96 5.55 -1.91 -3.02
C CYS A 96 6.45 -3.16 -3.14
N VAL A 97 6.05 -4.31 -2.58
CA VAL A 97 6.78 -5.57 -2.71
C VAL A 97 6.86 -6.02 -4.17
N LEU A 98 5.75 -5.89 -4.91
CA LEU A 98 5.66 -6.23 -6.32
C LEU A 98 6.61 -5.41 -7.19
N ARG A 99 6.98 -4.19 -6.78
CA ARG A 99 8.02 -3.39 -7.44
C ARG A 99 9.38 -4.10 -7.42
N HIS A 100 9.72 -4.74 -6.30
CA HIS A 100 10.97 -5.48 -6.19
C HIS A 100 10.96 -6.71 -7.10
N LEU A 101 9.82 -7.40 -7.19
CA LEU A 101 9.63 -8.50 -8.13
C LEU A 101 9.75 -8.03 -9.59
N TRP A 102 9.10 -6.92 -9.93
CA TRP A 102 9.19 -6.29 -11.24
C TRP A 102 10.64 -5.97 -11.61
N ASN A 103 11.40 -5.39 -10.68
CA ASN A 103 12.81 -5.07 -10.90
C ASN A 103 13.67 -6.33 -11.13
N LEU A 104 13.33 -7.46 -10.51
CA LEU A 104 14.01 -8.74 -10.77
C LEU A 104 13.72 -9.26 -12.17
N LEU A 105 12.45 -9.21 -12.61
CA LEU A 105 12.00 -9.66 -13.93
C LEU A 105 12.52 -8.77 -15.06
N ALA A 106 12.55 -7.47 -14.85
CA ALA A 106 13.11 -6.48 -15.76
C ALA A 106 14.65 -6.49 -15.77
N LYS A 107 15.30 -7.30 -14.92
CA LYS A 107 16.76 -7.32 -14.71
C LYS A 107 17.35 -5.92 -14.48
N ALA A 108 16.67 -5.12 -13.67
CA ALA A 108 17.07 -3.74 -13.39
C ALA A 108 18.48 -3.70 -12.76
N GLY A 109 19.31 -2.72 -13.16
CA GLY A 109 20.73 -2.62 -12.80
C GLY A 109 21.05 -2.26 -11.34
N SER A 110 20.21 -2.63 -10.37
CA SER A 110 20.48 -2.41 -8.95
C SER A 110 21.33 -3.54 -8.34
N LEU A 111 22.19 -3.21 -7.36
CA LEU A 111 23.02 -4.19 -6.67
C LEU A 111 22.20 -5.32 -6.03
N TRP A 112 21.04 -4.98 -5.46
CA TRP A 112 20.13 -5.98 -4.87
C TRP A 112 19.62 -6.98 -5.91
N VAL A 113 19.25 -6.52 -7.11
CA VAL A 113 18.83 -7.41 -8.21
C VAL A 113 19.99 -8.31 -8.63
N ALA A 114 21.18 -7.76 -8.84
CA ALA A 114 22.36 -8.55 -9.22
C ALA A 114 22.70 -9.63 -8.17
N TRP A 115 22.64 -9.28 -6.88
CA TRP A 115 22.88 -10.22 -5.79
C TRP A 115 21.82 -11.33 -5.74
N ILE A 116 20.53 -10.99 -5.85
CA ILE A 116 19.46 -11.99 -5.85
C ILE A 116 19.55 -12.91 -7.07
N GLN A 117 19.82 -12.35 -8.26
CA GLN A 117 20.01 -13.12 -9.48
C GLN A 117 21.16 -14.13 -9.34
N LYS A 118 22.31 -13.69 -8.82
CA LYS A 118 23.50 -14.54 -8.64
C LYS A 118 23.35 -15.60 -7.54
N TYR A 119 22.82 -15.23 -6.38
CA TYR A 119 22.88 -16.10 -5.19
C TYR A 119 21.57 -16.82 -4.86
N ARG A 120 20.42 -16.31 -5.29
CA ARG A 120 19.10 -16.89 -4.99
C ARG A 120 18.45 -17.54 -6.20
N ILE A 121 18.42 -16.84 -7.33
CA ILE A 121 17.79 -17.35 -8.56
C ILE A 121 18.74 -18.34 -9.25
N LYS A 122 20.03 -18.03 -9.35
CA LYS A 122 21.07 -18.92 -9.92
C LYS A 122 20.72 -19.42 -11.34
N GLY A 123 20.07 -18.59 -12.14
CA GLY A 123 19.62 -18.96 -13.49
C GLY A 123 18.34 -19.82 -13.56
N ASN A 124 17.75 -20.19 -12.41
CA ASN A 124 16.45 -20.87 -12.39
C ASN A 124 15.31 -19.91 -12.75
N ASP A 125 14.17 -20.48 -13.14
CA ASP A 125 12.97 -19.69 -13.37
C ASP A 125 12.39 -19.13 -12.07
N LEU A 126 12.08 -17.83 -12.07
CA LEU A 126 11.58 -17.13 -10.88
C LEU A 126 10.22 -17.67 -10.42
N TRP A 127 9.40 -18.18 -11.35
CA TRP A 127 8.07 -18.72 -11.10
C TRP A 127 8.10 -20.14 -10.51
N GLY A 128 9.16 -20.91 -10.80
CA GLY A 128 9.36 -22.25 -10.23
C GLY A 128 10.06 -22.30 -8.86
N ILE A 129 10.74 -21.24 -8.42
CA ILE A 129 11.55 -21.29 -7.18
C ILE A 129 10.67 -21.45 -5.92
N ALA A 130 10.95 -22.48 -5.12
CA ALA A 130 10.36 -22.69 -3.81
C ALA A 130 11.07 -21.87 -2.72
N ALA A 131 10.29 -21.40 -1.73
CA ALA A 131 10.86 -20.76 -0.54
C ALA A 131 11.46 -21.81 0.40
N ASN A 132 12.77 -21.74 0.65
CA ASN A 132 13.42 -22.63 1.62
C ASN A 132 13.36 -22.06 3.06
N SER A 133 13.50 -22.92 4.07
CA SER A 133 13.44 -22.54 5.49
C SER A 133 14.53 -21.52 5.88
N VAL A 134 15.71 -21.60 5.25
CA VAL A 134 16.88 -20.73 5.47
C VAL A 134 16.78 -19.38 4.74
N SER A 135 15.77 -19.18 3.89
CA SER A 135 15.62 -17.93 3.13
C SER A 135 15.28 -16.75 4.03
N SER A 136 15.81 -15.59 3.67
CA SER A 136 15.47 -14.35 4.36
C SER A 136 13.96 -14.09 4.30
N TRP A 137 13.43 -13.48 5.34
CA TRP A 137 12.01 -13.16 5.43
C TRP A 137 11.54 -12.30 4.24
N VAL A 138 12.38 -11.38 3.77
CA VAL A 138 12.13 -10.54 2.60
C VAL A 138 11.97 -11.39 1.34
N TRP A 139 12.87 -12.35 1.10
CA TRP A 139 12.79 -13.23 -0.06
C TRP A 139 11.52 -14.08 -0.04
N LYS A 140 11.18 -14.66 1.12
CA LYS A 140 9.92 -15.40 1.30
C LYS A 140 8.70 -14.53 0.99
N LYS A 141 8.72 -13.24 1.34
CA LYS A 141 7.64 -12.31 1.01
C LYS A 141 7.57 -11.94 -0.46
N VAL A 142 8.70 -11.76 -1.13
CA VAL A 142 8.74 -11.57 -2.59
C VAL A 142 8.16 -12.79 -3.30
N LEU A 143 8.58 -14.00 -2.93
CA LEU A 143 8.04 -15.25 -3.48
C LEU A 143 6.56 -15.42 -3.20
N LYS A 144 6.06 -15.02 -2.02
CA LYS A 144 4.62 -15.05 -1.76
C LYS A 144 3.83 -14.02 -2.60
N CYS A 145 4.39 -12.84 -2.85
CA CYS A 145 3.72 -11.84 -3.70
C CYS A 145 3.80 -12.20 -5.19
N ARG A 146 4.69 -13.11 -5.58
CA ARG A 146 4.78 -13.66 -6.93
C ARG A 146 3.47 -14.29 -7.39
N GLU A 147 2.78 -15.00 -6.50
CA GLU A 147 1.48 -15.62 -6.81
C GLU A 147 0.47 -14.57 -7.29
N VAL A 148 0.44 -13.40 -6.64
CA VAL A 148 -0.41 -12.28 -7.07
C VAL A 148 0.08 -11.70 -8.39
N ALA A 149 1.38 -11.63 -8.62
CA ALA A 149 1.93 -11.08 -9.86
C ALA A 149 1.70 -11.95 -11.08
N HIS A 150 1.53 -13.27 -10.89
CA HIS A 150 1.39 -14.24 -11.97
C HIS A 150 0.20 -13.92 -12.89
N ASP A 151 -0.90 -13.45 -12.30
CA ASP A 151 -2.12 -13.12 -13.04
C ASP A 151 -2.03 -11.79 -13.81
N HIS A 152 -1.05 -10.94 -13.48
CA HIS A 152 -0.93 -9.58 -14.01
C HIS A 152 0.30 -9.39 -14.91
N VAL A 153 1.39 -10.10 -14.67
CA VAL A 153 2.68 -9.86 -15.33
C VAL A 153 2.90 -10.86 -16.45
N THR A 154 3.19 -10.35 -17.65
CA THR A 154 3.59 -11.19 -18.80
C THR A 154 4.88 -10.69 -19.43
N GLY A 155 5.61 -11.61 -20.06
CA GLY A 155 6.90 -11.34 -20.70
C GLY A 155 8.10 -11.39 -19.74
N THR A 156 9.28 -11.12 -20.28
CA THR A 156 10.54 -11.01 -19.53
C THR A 156 11.40 -9.87 -20.09
N GLY A 157 12.26 -9.28 -19.26
CA GLY A 157 13.19 -8.23 -19.70
C GLY A 157 12.50 -6.98 -20.25
N SER A 158 12.81 -6.61 -21.49
CA SER A 158 12.33 -5.39 -22.16
C SER A 158 10.88 -5.46 -22.67
N SER A 159 10.28 -6.65 -22.68
CA SER A 159 8.89 -6.91 -23.10
C SER A 159 7.93 -7.09 -21.92
N LEU A 160 8.34 -6.68 -20.71
CA LEU A 160 7.52 -6.83 -19.50
C LEU A 160 6.26 -5.95 -19.57
N THR A 161 5.10 -6.56 -19.34
CA THR A 161 3.82 -5.86 -19.26
C THR A 161 3.12 -6.16 -17.93
N TRP A 162 2.27 -5.23 -17.50
CA TRP A 162 1.35 -5.39 -16.37
C TRP A 162 -0.07 -5.19 -16.89
N ASP A 163 -0.93 -6.19 -16.74
CA ASP A 163 -2.28 -6.22 -17.32
C ASP A 163 -2.28 -5.91 -18.83
N GLY A 164 -1.31 -6.48 -19.57
CA GLY A 164 -1.12 -6.25 -21.00
C GLY A 164 -0.58 -4.86 -21.37
N LYS A 165 -0.34 -3.97 -20.40
CA LYS A 165 0.23 -2.64 -20.64
C LYS A 165 1.73 -2.64 -20.41
N LYS A 166 2.50 -2.24 -21.42
CA LYS A 166 3.94 -2.04 -21.27
C LYS A 166 4.20 -0.88 -20.33
N LEU A 167 4.84 -1.17 -19.19
CA LEU A 167 5.22 -0.13 -18.23
C LEU A 167 6.67 0.27 -18.47
N VAL A 168 6.89 1.50 -18.96
CA VAL A 168 8.25 2.09 -19.05
C VAL A 168 8.86 2.23 -17.65
N LYS A 169 8.04 2.51 -16.65
CA LYS A 169 8.42 2.63 -15.24
C LYS A 169 7.34 2.05 -14.35
N TYR A 170 7.74 1.30 -13.33
CA TYR A 170 6.81 0.75 -12.35
C TYR A 170 6.13 1.86 -11.54
N SER A 171 4.80 1.88 -11.56
CA SER A 171 3.98 2.79 -10.74
C SER A 171 3.23 2.00 -9.67
N VAL A 172 3.55 2.27 -8.40
CA VAL A 172 2.88 1.61 -7.26
C VAL A 172 1.38 1.88 -7.27
N LYS A 173 0.95 3.09 -7.66
CA LYS A 173 -0.47 3.46 -7.76
C LYS A 173 -1.21 2.62 -8.81
N THR A 174 -0.58 2.44 -9.98
CA THR A 174 -1.17 1.65 -11.07
C THR A 174 -1.33 0.20 -10.66
N VAL A 175 -0.27 -0.41 -10.12
CA VAL A 175 -0.32 -1.79 -9.66
C VAL A 175 -1.29 -1.97 -8.49
N TRP A 176 -1.30 -1.03 -7.54
CA TRP A 176 -2.25 -1.04 -6.43
C TRP A 176 -3.71 -1.04 -6.91
N ASN A 177 -4.03 -0.27 -7.96
CA ASN A 177 -5.36 -0.26 -8.55
C ASN A 177 -5.74 -1.59 -9.19
N SER A 178 -4.79 -2.35 -9.74
CA SER A 178 -5.03 -3.66 -10.35
C SER A 178 -5.20 -4.77 -9.33
N ILE A 179 -4.43 -4.76 -8.23
CA ILE A 179 -4.42 -5.86 -7.25
C ILE A 179 -5.46 -5.70 -6.12
N ARG A 180 -6.07 -4.52 -5.99
CA ARG A 180 -7.10 -4.28 -4.98
C ARG A 180 -8.41 -4.92 -5.43
N ILE A 181 -9.23 -5.34 -4.47
CA ILE A 181 -10.60 -5.78 -4.75
C ILE A 181 -11.44 -4.50 -4.94
N PRO A 182 -11.98 -4.24 -6.14
CA PRO A 182 -12.86 -3.10 -6.35
C PRO A 182 -14.22 -3.35 -5.69
N SER A 183 -14.80 -2.30 -5.09
CA SER A 183 -16.20 -2.29 -4.66
C SER A 183 -17.06 -1.50 -5.64
N SER A 184 -18.37 -1.71 -5.61
CA SER A 184 -19.32 -0.91 -6.40
C SER A 184 -19.21 0.58 -6.03
N SER A 185 -19.29 1.44 -7.04
CA SER A 185 -19.39 2.88 -6.81
C SER A 185 -20.67 3.19 -6.03
N VAL A 186 -20.61 4.20 -5.16
CA VAL A 186 -21.79 4.65 -4.40
C VAL A 186 -22.44 5.84 -5.10
N ASP A 187 -23.77 5.81 -5.22
CA ASP A 187 -24.53 6.82 -5.98
C ASP A 187 -24.33 8.24 -5.41
N TRP A 188 -24.29 8.35 -4.09
CA TRP A 188 -24.11 9.61 -3.38
C TRP A 188 -22.72 10.24 -3.61
N PHE A 189 -21.74 9.50 -4.14
CA PHE A 189 -20.42 10.08 -4.43
C PHE A 189 -20.53 11.26 -5.39
N SER A 190 -21.34 11.13 -6.44
CA SER A 190 -21.57 12.19 -7.42
C SER A 190 -22.21 13.44 -6.79
N VAL A 191 -23.09 13.24 -5.80
CA VAL A 191 -23.79 14.31 -5.09
C VAL A 191 -22.87 15.06 -4.14
N LEU A 192 -22.06 14.35 -3.33
CA LEU A 192 -21.19 14.96 -2.32
C LEU A 192 -19.84 15.43 -2.87
N TRP A 193 -19.32 14.77 -3.91
CA TRP A 193 -17.96 14.97 -4.40
C TRP A 193 -17.89 15.21 -5.92
N GLY A 194 -18.94 14.91 -6.68
CA GLY A 194 -18.98 15.06 -8.14
C GLY A 194 -19.39 16.46 -8.63
N GLY A 195 -19.97 17.30 -7.78
CA GLY A 195 -20.29 18.70 -8.13
C GLY A 195 -19.13 19.67 -7.86
N ARG A 196 -18.94 20.67 -8.75
CA ARG A 196 -18.15 21.94 -8.76
C ARG A 196 -16.81 22.08 -7.98
N ILE A 197 -16.58 21.37 -6.88
CA ILE A 197 -15.37 21.41 -6.05
C ILE A 197 -14.18 20.74 -6.77
N SER A 198 -14.42 19.84 -7.72
CA SER A 198 -13.37 19.23 -8.56
C SER A 198 -12.69 20.21 -9.54
N GLN A 199 -13.26 21.39 -9.78
CA GLN A 199 -12.63 22.44 -10.60
C GLN A 199 -11.66 23.33 -9.82
N ILE A 200 -11.66 23.25 -8.49
CA ILE A 200 -10.65 23.91 -7.66
C ILE A 200 -9.53 22.90 -7.51
N GLY A 201 -8.55 22.96 -8.41
CA GLY A 201 -7.44 22.03 -8.56
C GLY A 201 -6.54 21.90 -7.33
N VAL A 202 -7.05 21.33 -6.24
CA VAL A 202 -6.24 20.82 -5.14
C VAL A 202 -5.82 19.40 -5.54
N PRO A 203 -4.53 19.15 -5.83
CA PRO A 203 -4.07 17.82 -6.15
C PRO A 203 -4.17 16.93 -4.91
N ILE A 204 -4.87 15.78 -5.05
CA ILE A 204 -4.98 14.70 -4.06
C ILE A 204 -4.11 13.52 -4.47
#